data_AF-A0A8J8D440-F1
#
_entry.id   AF-A0A8J8D440-F1
#
_cell.length_a   1.000
_cell.length_b   1.000
_cell.length_c   1.000
_cell.angle_alpha   90.00
_cell.angle_beta   90.00
_cell.angle_gamma   90.00
#
_symmetry.space_group_name_H-M   'P 1'
#
loop_
_entity.id
_entity.type
_entity.pdbx_description
1 polymer ?
#
loop_
_entity_poly.entity_id
_entity_poly.type
_entity_poly.pdbx_seq_one_letter_code
_entity_poly.pdbx_strand_id
1 'polypeptide(L)'
;MGYLSDRLREEYKDLQIKEVYATKLGDTDVEILEVSKDEQKFIAMFQSRPLRKGIFQWSLIITSANNTRTIKGLDPMDGIKLALKSSIDAMIAGMKE
;
A
#
# COMPACT_ATOMS: atom_id res chain seq x y z
N MET A 1 13.02 4.82 -4.40
CA MET A 1 12.31 3.89 -3.51
C MET A 1 10.88 4.37 -3.44
N GLY A 2 9.91 3.45 -3.49
CA GLY A 2 8.50 3.76 -3.65
C GLY A 2 7.84 4.28 -2.36
N TYR A 3 6.76 5.05 -2.52
CA TYR A 3 6.06 5.70 -1.40
C TYR A 3 5.48 4.70 -0.40
N LEU A 4 4.88 3.61 -0.87
CA LEU A 4 4.26 2.62 0.01
C LEU A 4 5.32 1.83 0.78
N SER A 5 6.41 1.41 0.12
CA SER A 5 7.46 0.61 0.75
C SER A 5 8.21 1.37 1.83
N ASP A 6 8.57 2.62 1.57
CA ASP A 6 9.24 3.48 2.55
C ASP A 6 8.36 3.67 3.80
N ARG A 7 7.06 3.89 3.61
CA ARG A 7 6.10 4.04 4.71
C ARG A 7 5.94 2.77 5.54
N LEU A 8 5.84 1.62 4.89
CA LEU A 8 5.70 0.35 5.60
C LEU A 8 6.96 0.02 6.40
N ARG A 9 8.16 0.32 5.88
CA ARG A 9 9.42 0.12 6.60
C ARG A 9 9.57 1.07 7.79
N GLU A 10 9.08 2.30 7.66
CA GLU A 10 9.09 3.32 8.73
C GLU A 10 8.19 2.91 9.91
N GLU A 11 6.97 2.46 9.60
CA GLU A 11 5.93 2.18 10.61
C GLU A 11 6.03 0.76 11.20
N TYR A 12 6.47 -0.23 10.41
CA TYR A 12 6.45 -1.65 10.81
C TYR A 12 7.81 -2.31 10.65
N LYS A 13 8.62 -2.27 11.72
CA LYS A 13 9.99 -2.80 11.73
C LYS A 13 10.07 -4.32 11.64
N ASP A 14 8.99 -5.00 11.97
CA ASP A 14 8.85 -6.46 12.00
C ASP A 14 8.34 -7.04 10.68
N LEU A 15 7.94 -6.21 9.72
CA LEU A 15 7.51 -6.67 8.40
C LEU A 15 8.69 -6.85 7.45
N GLN A 16 8.71 -8.00 6.76
CA GLN A 16 9.58 -8.18 5.62
C GLN A 16 8.89 -7.63 4.38
N ILE A 17 9.43 -6.54 3.84
CA ILE A 17 8.89 -5.87 2.65
C ILE A 17 9.84 -6.10 1.48
N LYS A 18 9.31 -6.61 0.38
CA LYS A 18 10.02 -6.80 -0.88
C LYS A 18 9.31 -6.02 -1.98
N GLU A 19 10.01 -5.07 -2.59
CA GLU A 19 9.52 -4.39 -3.77
C GLU A 19 9.55 -5.39 -4.94
N VAL A 20 8.39 -5.69 -5.51
CA VAL A 20 8.24 -6.61 -6.65
C VAL A 20 8.31 -5.82 -7.95
N TYR A 21 7.68 -4.65 -7.97
CA TYR A 21 7.63 -3.78 -9.14
C TYR A 21 7.38 -2.34 -8.71
N ALA A 22 8.10 -1.40 -9.30
CA ALA A 22 7.83 0.02 -9.15
C ALA A 22 8.07 0.71 -10.49
N THR A 23 7.07 1.43 -10.98
CA THR A 23 7.17 2.14 -12.25
C THR A 23 6.25 3.35 -12.29
N LYS A 24 6.38 4.14 -13.35
CA LYS A 24 5.46 5.20 -13.69
C LYS A 24 4.83 4.92 -15.06
N LEU A 25 3.50 4.84 -15.11
CA LEU A 25 2.69 4.65 -16.32
C LEU A 25 2.00 5.97 -16.67
N GLY A 26 2.60 6.76 -17.56
CA GLY A 26 2.16 8.13 -17.83
C GLY A 26 2.31 9.00 -16.58
N ASP A 27 1.20 9.52 -16.07
CA ASP A 27 1.17 10.29 -14.81
C ASP A 27 0.84 9.43 -13.58
N THR A 28 0.71 8.11 -13.73
CA THR A 28 0.35 7.22 -12.62
C THR A 28 1.57 6.49 -12.10
N ASP A 29 1.91 6.73 -10.84
CA ASP A 29 2.89 5.95 -10.11
C ASP A 29 2.25 4.64 -9.66
N VAL A 30 2.93 3.52 -9.91
CA VAL A 30 2.47 2.17 -9.57
C VAL A 30 3.58 1.46 -8.80
N GLU A 31 3.22 0.90 -7.65
CA GLU A 31 4.12 0.18 -6.76
C GLU A 31 3.44 -1.12 -6.31
N ILE A 32 4.15 -2.24 -6.43
CA ILE A 32 3.71 -3.57 -6.02
C ILE A 32 4.74 -4.12 -5.04
N LEU A 33 4.27 -4.48 -3.86
CA LEU A 33 5.07 -5.00 -2.76
C LEU A 33 4.57 -6.36 -2.33
N GLU A 34 5.49 -7.26 -2.02
CA GLU A 34 5.23 -8.43 -1.19
C GLU A 34 5.56 -8.07 0.25
N VAL A 35 4.61 -8.31 1.15
CA VAL A 35 4.77 -8.11 2.59
C VAL A 35 4.60 -9.45 3.28
N SER A 36 5.56 -9.80 4.12
CA SER A 36 5.57 -11.06 4.87
C SER A 36 5.74 -10.82 6.37
N LYS A 37 5.01 -11.60 7.17
CA LYS A 37 5.12 -11.65 8.63
C LYS A 37 4.72 -13.04 9.13
N ASP A 38 5.56 -13.64 9.98
CA ASP A 38 5.26 -14.91 10.67
C ASP A 38 4.66 -15.98 9.73
N GLU A 39 5.39 -16.29 8.65
CA GLU A 39 5.03 -17.24 7.56
C GLU A 39 3.88 -16.85 6.64
N GLN A 40 3.15 -15.78 6.97
CA GLN A 40 2.06 -15.29 6.14
C GLN A 40 2.50 -14.18 5.20
N LYS A 41 1.85 -14.11 4.04
CA LYS A 41 2.20 -13.16 2.97
C LYS A 41 0.96 -12.52 2.37
N PHE A 42 1.14 -11.28 1.95
CA PHE A 42 0.19 -10.59 1.08
C PHE A 42 0.94 -9.73 0.06
N ILE A 43 0.26 -9.45 -1.04
CA ILE A 43 0.70 -8.49 -2.05
C ILE A 43 -0.10 -7.21 -1.86
N ALA A 44 0.59 -6.06 -1.86
CA ALA A 44 -0.02 -4.75 -1.87
C ALA A 44 0.38 -4.02 -3.15
N MET A 45 -0.61 -3.60 -3.94
CA MET A 45 -0.42 -2.70 -5.07
C MET A 45 -0.97 -1.33 -4.73
N PHE A 46 -0.10 -0.32 -4.72
CA PHE A 46 -0.47 1.07 -4.60
C PHE A 46 -0.35 1.76 -5.95
N GLN A 47 -1.37 2.53 -6.30
CA GLN A 47 -1.38 3.36 -7.48
C GLN A 47 -1.75 4.77 -7.06
N SER A 48 -1.04 5.77 -7.56
CA SER A 48 -1.40 7.16 -7.33
C SER A 48 -1.13 8.01 -8.57
N ARG A 49 -1.98 8.99 -8.80
CA ARG A 49 -1.79 10.00 -9.84
C ARG A 49 -2.09 11.39 -9.28
N PRO A 50 -1.23 12.37 -9.54
CA PRO A 50 -1.51 13.75 -9.15
C PRO A 50 -2.69 14.28 -9.95
N LEU A 51 -3.58 14.99 -9.28
CA LEU A 51 -4.60 15.85 -9.87
C LEU A 51 -4.22 17.31 -9.64
N ARG A 52 -5.21 18.22 -9.67
CA ARG A 52 -4.99 19.65 -9.42
C ARG A 52 -4.97 19.93 -7.92
N LYS A 53 -4.28 21.01 -7.53
CA LYS A 53 -4.27 21.57 -6.16
C LYS A 53 -3.73 20.62 -5.08
N GLY A 54 -2.74 19.78 -5.41
CA GLY A 54 -2.11 18.88 -4.43
C GLY A 54 -2.95 17.68 -4.00
N ILE A 55 -4.04 17.41 -4.72
CA ILE A 55 -4.89 16.24 -4.53
C ILE A 55 -4.38 15.11 -5.42
N PHE A 56 -4.45 13.89 -4.90
CA PHE A 56 -4.07 12.68 -5.61
C PHE A 56 -5.28 11.77 -5.70
N GLN A 57 -5.49 11.19 -6.88
CA GLN A 57 -6.35 10.02 -7.00
C GLN A 57 -5.48 8.80 -6.76
N TRP A 58 -5.95 7.92 -5.88
CA TRP A 58 -5.16 6.77 -5.47
C TRP A 58 -6.01 5.53 -5.28
N SER A 59 -5.38 4.37 -5.36
CA SER A 59 -5.97 3.10 -4.98
C SER A 59 -4.93 2.18 -4.35
N LEU A 60 -5.37 1.43 -3.36
CA LEU A 60 -4.62 0.36 -2.73
C LEU A 60 -5.39 -0.94 -2.92
N ILE A 61 -4.74 -1.93 -3.52
CA ILE A 61 -5.22 -3.29 -3.60
C ILE A 61 -4.33 -4.13 -2.70
N ILE A 62 -4.91 -4.79 -1.70
CA ILE A 62 -4.21 -5.74 -0.83
C ILE A 62 -4.83 -7.11 -1.06
N THR A 63 -4.01 -8.10 -1.38
CA THR A 63 -4.46 -9.47 -1.64
C THR A 63 -3.60 -10.46 -0.87
N SER A 64 -4.26 -11.37 -0.16
CA SER A 64 -3.68 -12.57 0.46
C SER A 64 -4.35 -13.81 -0.14
N ALA A 65 -3.90 -15.00 0.25
CA ALA A 65 -4.48 -16.26 -0.25
C ALA A 65 -6.00 -16.37 -0.02
N ASN A 66 -6.52 -15.74 1.04
CA ASN A 66 -7.90 -15.91 1.48
C ASN A 66 -8.76 -14.65 1.33
N ASN A 67 -8.17 -13.48 1.04
CA ASN A 67 -8.92 -12.23 0.99
C ASN A 67 -8.28 -11.22 0.03
N THR A 68 -9.12 -10.44 -0.65
CA THR A 68 -8.67 -9.28 -1.44
C THR A 68 -9.50 -8.07 -1.09
N ARG A 69 -8.83 -6.98 -0.74
CA ARG A 69 -9.45 -5.69 -0.43
C ARG A 69 -8.94 -4.63 -1.39
N THR A 70 -9.87 -3.84 -1.91
CA THR A 70 -9.55 -2.66 -2.73
C THR A 70 -10.11 -1.42 -2.07
N ILE A 71 -9.27 -0.38 -1.98
CA ILE A 71 -9.64 0.91 -1.42
C ILE A 71 -9.16 1.96 -2.41
N LYS A 72 -9.95 3.01 -2.57
CA LYS A 72 -9.64 4.11 -3.49
C LYS A 72 -10.09 5.41 -2.86
N GLY A 73 -9.39 6.48 -3.18
CA GLY A 73 -9.68 7.79 -2.63
C GLY A 73 -9.18 8.92 -3.52
N LEU A 74 -9.50 10.12 -3.07
CA LEU A 74 -9.18 11.37 -3.74
C LEU A 74 -8.83 12.38 -2.66
N ASP A 75 -7.56 12.38 -2.26
CA ASP A 75 -7.12 13.00 -1.02
C ASP A 75 -5.79 13.73 -1.23
N PRO A 76 -5.47 14.73 -0.40
CA PRO A 76 -4.09 15.16 -0.22
C PRO A 76 -3.21 14.00 0.28
N MET A 77 -1.90 14.11 0.09
CA MET A 77 -0.95 13.05 0.46
C MET A 77 -1.08 12.59 1.93
N ASP A 78 -1.35 13.50 2.87
CA ASP A 78 -1.57 13.17 4.28
C ASP A 78 -2.80 12.30 4.52
N GLY A 79 -3.88 12.53 3.77
CA GLY A 79 -5.10 11.70 3.85
C GLY A 79 -4.84 10.28 3.35
N ILE A 80 -4.03 10.16 2.28
CA ILE A 80 -3.60 8.85 1.77
C ILE A 80 -2.80 8.11 2.85
N LYS A 81 -1.88 8.80 3.54
CA LYS A 81 -1.07 8.17 4.61
C LYS A 81 -1.94 7.51 5.68
N LEU A 82 -2.96 8.22 6.17
CA LEU A 82 -3.86 7.69 7.19
C LEU A 82 -4.67 6.48 6.70
N ALA A 83 -5.19 6.57 5.47
CA ALA A 83 -5.97 5.49 4.88
C ALA A 83 -5.13 4.23 4.61
N LEU A 84 -3.90 4.38 4.11
CA LEU A 84 -2.96 3.28 3.92
C LEU A 84 -2.68 2.56 5.24
N LYS A 85 -2.33 3.31 6.29
CA LYS A 85 -2.02 2.76 7.61
C LYS A 85 -3.19 1.93 8.16
N SER A 86 -4.38 2.51 8.21
CA SER A 86 -5.58 1.80 8.72
C SER A 86 -5.89 0.52 7.94
N SER A 87 -5.64 0.53 6.63
CA SER A 87 -5.91 -0.61 5.76
C SER A 87 -4.92 -1.74 5.96
N ILE A 88 -3.64 -1.41 6.11
CA ILE A 88 -2.57 -2.37 6.36
C ILE A 88 -2.70 -2.95 7.77
N ASP A 89 -2.99 -2.12 8.78
CA ASP A 89 -3.26 -2.57 10.15
C ASP A 89 -4.38 -3.61 10.19
N ALA A 90 -5.49 -3.34 9.49
CA ALA A 90 -6.62 -4.28 9.42
C ALA A 90 -6.23 -5.61 8.77
N MET A 91 -5.36 -5.59 7.75
CA MET A 91 -4.89 -6.82 7.09
C MET A 91 -3.90 -7.60 7.98
N ILE A 92 -2.97 -6.92 8.64
CA ILE A 92 -2.04 -7.55 9.59
C ILE A 92 -2.79 -8.13 10.79
N ALA A 93 -3.83 -7.46 11.28
CA ALA A 93 -4.68 -7.97 12.36
C ALA A 93 -5.39 -9.26 11.93
N GLY A 94 -5.96 -9.29 10.73
CA GLY A 94 -6.63 -10.48 10.18
C GLY A 94 -5.67 -11.62 9.79
N MET A 95 -4.35 -11.39 9.81
CA MET A 95 -3.35 -12.46 9.69
C MET A 95 -3.10 -13.17 11.03
N LYS A 96 -3.40 -12.55 12.18
CA LYS A 96 -3.12 -13.17 13.49
C LYS A 96 -4.18 -14.18 13.95
N GLU A 97 -5.28 -14.31 13.22
CA GLU A 97 -6.37 -15.27 13.47
C GLU A 97 -6.21 -16.54 12.62
#